data_AF-A0A3M1G0R0-F1
#
_entry.id   AF-A0A3M1G0R0-F1
#
_cell.length_a   1.000
_cell.length_b   1.000
_cell.length_c   1.000
_cell.angle_alpha   90.00
_cell.angle_beta   90.00
_cell.angle_gamma   90.00
#
_symmetry.space_group_name_H-M   'P 1'
#
loop_
_entity.id
_entity.type
_entity.pdbx_description
1 polymer ?
#
loop_
_entity_poly.entity_id
_entity_poly.type
_entity_poly.pdbx_seq_one_letter_code
_entity_poly.pdbx_strand_id
1 'polypeptide(L)'
;MHKAWWIGGAALGLALTAASCQRDTLFGSARHSAYDTGLRSYVAGQRAWLERDTVTAADYYLAVLARDRDNDILRQRTFQLLVSDGRFDEAMPLARDLPSGSAAYGVARMLLALDAIKAHDYAAALDRLDQVVGTGFDSLLRPIARAWALAGLARTDEALAALEVLDNMPPLSVFGREHGALIQLYAGQWDDAEARLRPLIDSRAASVRTVHDYAAWLSRHGQMTEALAVLEPWLEGNPRLATLLADRDR
;
A
#
# COMPACT_ATOMS: atom_id res chain seq x y z
N MET A 1 -83.54 -73.76 4.15
CA MET A 1 -82.73 -74.94 3.77
C MET A 1 -81.27 -74.60 4.04
N HIS A 2 -80.57 -75.49 4.75
CA HIS A 2 -79.20 -75.48 5.28
C HIS A 2 -78.11 -74.95 4.31
N LYS A 3 -76.99 -74.30 4.70
CA LYS A 3 -75.79 -74.74 5.48
C LYS A 3 -74.97 -73.47 5.89
N ALA A 4 -74.47 -73.25 7.12
CA ALA A 4 -73.17 -73.68 7.72
C ALA A 4 -71.93 -73.36 6.85
N TRP A 5 -70.76 -72.88 7.30
CA TRP A 5 -70.12 -72.49 8.58
C TRP A 5 -68.74 -71.82 8.24
N TRP A 6 -68.28 -70.81 9.01
CA TRP A 6 -66.91 -70.41 9.47
C TRP A 6 -65.65 -70.58 8.54
N ILE A 7 -64.53 -69.82 8.55
CA ILE A 7 -63.65 -69.17 9.55
C ILE A 7 -62.81 -68.11 8.76
N GLY A 8 -62.58 -66.88 9.24
CA GLY A 8 -61.31 -66.51 9.88
C GLY A 8 -60.53 -65.42 9.11
N GLY A 9 -59.89 -64.49 9.83
CA GLY A 9 -58.86 -63.62 9.28
C GLY A 9 -58.93 -62.17 9.71
N ALA A 10 -58.59 -61.89 10.97
CA ALA A 10 -58.20 -60.56 11.41
C ALA A 10 -56.83 -60.20 10.79
N ALA A 11 -56.70 -59.01 10.20
CA ALA A 11 -55.40 -58.39 9.95
C ALA A 11 -55.47 -56.90 10.32
N LEU A 12 -54.93 -56.63 11.50
CA LEU A 12 -54.59 -55.31 12.01
C LEU A 12 -53.53 -54.68 11.07
N GLY A 13 -53.92 -53.69 10.27
CA GLY A 13 -53.00 -52.86 9.50
C GLY A 13 -52.64 -51.60 10.28
N LEU A 14 -51.69 -51.71 11.19
CA LEU A 14 -51.03 -50.58 11.84
C LEU A 14 -50.29 -49.78 10.75
N ALA A 15 -50.88 -48.69 10.25
CA ALA A 15 -50.14 -47.73 9.44
C ALA A 15 -49.26 -46.89 10.37
N LEU A 16 -48.07 -47.41 10.65
CA LEU A 16 -47.00 -46.69 11.33
C LEU A 16 -46.73 -45.36 10.60
N THR A 17 -46.69 -44.31 11.41
CA THR A 17 -46.14 -43.00 11.12
C THR A 17 -44.79 -43.09 10.41
N ALA A 18 -44.74 -42.70 9.13
CA ALA A 18 -43.53 -42.19 8.51
C ALA A 18 -43.64 -40.67 8.45
N ALA A 19 -43.54 -40.02 9.61
CA ALA A 19 -43.02 -38.66 9.66
C ALA A 19 -41.53 -38.78 9.31
N SER A 20 -41.24 -38.89 8.01
CA SER A 20 -39.88 -38.83 7.50
C SER A 20 -39.29 -37.49 7.93
N CYS A 21 -38.16 -37.60 8.59
CA CYS A 21 -37.37 -36.51 9.13
C CYS A 21 -36.92 -35.60 7.98
N GLN A 22 -37.73 -34.61 7.63
CA GLN A 22 -37.31 -33.46 6.81
C GLN A 22 -36.67 -32.42 7.73
N ARG A 23 -35.63 -32.81 8.46
CA ARG A 23 -34.74 -31.90 9.19
C ARG A 23 -33.33 -32.34 8.83
N ASP A 24 -32.65 -31.49 8.04
CA ASP A 24 -31.18 -31.40 7.86
C ASP A 24 -30.69 -31.16 6.42
N THR A 25 -31.52 -30.69 5.48
CA THR A 25 -31.02 -30.27 4.14
C THR A 25 -30.81 -28.77 3.95
N LEU A 26 -31.29 -27.91 4.86
CA LEU A 26 -31.15 -26.45 4.74
C LEU A 26 -29.81 -25.92 5.31
N PHE A 27 -29.20 -26.63 6.27
CA PHE A 27 -27.91 -26.22 6.86
C PHE A 27 -26.68 -26.73 6.10
N GLY A 28 -26.85 -27.71 5.20
CA GLY A 28 -25.79 -28.28 4.36
C GLY A 28 -25.62 -27.56 3.02
N SER A 29 -26.72 -27.22 2.34
CA SER A 29 -26.69 -26.63 0.99
C SER A 29 -26.11 -25.21 0.95
N ALA A 30 -26.45 -24.36 1.92
CA ALA A 30 -25.93 -23.00 2.01
C ALA A 30 -24.42 -22.97 2.30
N ARG A 31 -23.94 -23.85 3.20
CA ARG A 31 -22.50 -23.99 3.47
C ARG A 31 -21.77 -24.57 2.25
N HIS A 32 -22.30 -25.62 1.62
CA HIS A 32 -21.68 -26.22 0.44
C HIS A 32 -21.58 -25.23 -0.74
N SER A 33 -22.64 -24.47 -1.01
CA SER A 33 -22.64 -23.42 -2.04
C SER A 33 -21.70 -22.25 -1.71
N ALA A 34 -21.59 -21.87 -0.44
CA ALA A 34 -20.69 -20.81 0.00
C ALA A 34 -19.20 -21.20 -0.06
N TYR A 35 -18.87 -22.46 0.27
CA TYR A 35 -17.52 -23.03 0.11
C TYR A 35 -17.14 -23.17 -1.36
N ASP A 36 -18.05 -23.68 -2.18
CA ASP A 36 -17.88 -23.84 -3.62
C ASP A 36 -17.66 -22.48 -4.31
N THR A 37 -18.34 -21.43 -3.85
CA THR A 37 -18.12 -20.06 -4.36
C THR A 37 -16.81 -19.43 -3.86
N GLY A 38 -16.45 -19.61 -2.59
CA GLY A 38 -15.18 -19.11 -2.06
C GLY A 38 -13.96 -19.76 -2.71
N LEU A 39 -14.01 -21.08 -2.91
CA LEU A 39 -12.95 -21.82 -3.62
C LEU A 39 -12.84 -21.39 -5.08
N ARG A 40 -13.97 -21.20 -5.78
CA ARG A 40 -13.98 -20.65 -7.15
C ARG A 40 -13.32 -19.28 -7.21
N SER A 41 -13.68 -18.37 -6.32
CA SER A 41 -13.07 -17.04 -6.27
C SER A 41 -11.58 -17.12 -5.98
N TYR A 42 -11.14 -18.00 -5.07
CA TYR A 42 -9.71 -18.18 -4.80
C TYR A 42 -8.93 -18.69 -6.02
N VAL A 43 -9.44 -19.72 -6.70
CA VAL A 43 -8.80 -20.27 -7.91
C VAL A 43 -8.79 -19.24 -9.05
N ALA A 44 -9.89 -18.50 -9.23
CA ALA A 44 -9.96 -17.42 -10.22
C ALA A 44 -8.96 -16.29 -9.90
N GLY A 45 -8.86 -15.89 -8.63
CA GLY A 45 -7.88 -14.90 -8.16
C GLY A 45 -6.44 -15.37 -8.34
N GLN A 46 -6.14 -16.63 -8.08
CA GLN A 46 -4.82 -17.22 -8.33
C GLN A 46 -4.46 -17.19 -9.83
N ARG A 47 -5.41 -17.56 -10.69
CA ARG A 47 -5.21 -17.52 -12.14
C ARG A 47 -4.97 -16.10 -12.64
N ALA A 48 -5.80 -15.13 -12.23
CA ALA A 48 -5.63 -13.72 -12.57
C ALA A 48 -4.26 -13.20 -12.12
N TRP A 49 -3.82 -13.54 -10.91
CA TRP A 49 -2.50 -13.16 -10.40
C TRP A 49 -1.35 -13.74 -11.25
N LEU A 50 -1.43 -15.01 -11.64
CA LEU A 50 -0.44 -15.64 -12.52
C LEU A 50 -0.42 -14.99 -13.92
N GLU A 51 -1.58 -14.57 -14.41
CA GLU A 51 -1.75 -13.84 -15.68
C GLU A 51 -1.37 -12.35 -15.56
N ARG A 52 -0.91 -11.90 -14.38
CA ARG A 52 -0.57 -10.51 -14.04
C ARG A 52 -1.74 -9.53 -14.14
N ASP A 53 -2.98 -10.03 -14.09
CA ASP A 53 -4.19 -9.23 -13.95
C ASP A 53 -4.43 -8.92 -12.46
N THR A 54 -3.75 -7.87 -11.98
CA THR A 54 -3.81 -7.45 -10.58
C THR A 54 -5.17 -6.91 -10.17
N VAL A 55 -5.90 -6.28 -11.10
CA VAL A 55 -7.24 -5.72 -10.89
C VAL A 55 -8.20 -6.86 -10.55
N THR A 56 -8.31 -7.83 -11.46
CA THR A 56 -9.22 -8.97 -11.30
C THR A 56 -8.80 -9.85 -10.13
N ALA A 57 -7.50 -10.02 -9.91
CA ALA A 57 -7.00 -10.74 -8.74
C ALA A 57 -7.43 -10.04 -7.44
N ALA A 58 -7.30 -8.72 -7.33
CA ALA A 58 -7.69 -7.98 -6.13
C ALA A 58 -9.18 -8.18 -5.80
N ASP A 59 -10.06 -8.09 -6.80
CA ASP A 59 -11.49 -8.27 -6.62
C ASP A 59 -11.85 -9.69 -6.14
N TYR A 60 -11.24 -10.71 -6.74
CA TYR A 60 -11.45 -12.08 -6.30
C TYR A 60 -10.93 -12.31 -4.88
N TYR A 61 -9.75 -11.80 -4.54
CA TYR A 61 -9.18 -11.95 -3.19
C TYR A 61 -9.98 -11.19 -2.13
N LEU A 62 -10.52 -10.01 -2.44
CA LEU A 62 -11.48 -9.31 -1.58
C LEU A 62 -12.73 -10.16 -1.30
N ALA A 63 -13.31 -10.77 -2.34
CA ALA A 63 -14.48 -11.63 -2.20
C ALA A 63 -14.20 -12.89 -1.34
N VAL A 64 -12.98 -13.43 -1.41
CA VAL A 64 -12.53 -14.55 -0.58
C VAL A 64 -12.30 -14.09 0.86
N LEU A 65 -11.58 -12.99 1.08
CA LEU A 65 -11.30 -12.44 2.39
C LEU A 65 -12.58 -12.04 3.15
N ALA A 66 -13.61 -11.56 2.45
CA ALA A 66 -14.90 -11.23 3.05
C ALA A 66 -15.58 -12.45 3.71
N ARG A 67 -15.26 -13.66 3.27
CA ARG A 67 -15.78 -14.94 3.81
C ARG A 67 -14.92 -15.50 4.95
N ASP A 68 -13.62 -15.23 4.93
CA ASP A 68 -12.65 -15.68 5.93
C ASP A 68 -11.81 -14.49 6.42
N ARG A 69 -12.43 -13.63 7.24
CA ARG A 69 -11.88 -12.32 7.61
C ARG A 69 -10.68 -12.39 8.55
N ASP A 70 -10.54 -13.50 9.27
CA ASP A 70 -9.49 -13.69 10.28
C ASP A 70 -8.21 -14.31 9.69
N ASN A 71 -8.19 -14.54 8.38
CA ASN A 71 -7.07 -15.16 7.69
C ASN A 71 -6.02 -14.14 7.25
N ASP A 72 -4.96 -14.00 8.05
CA ASP A 72 -3.86 -13.06 7.80
C ASP A 72 -3.14 -13.29 6.48
N ILE A 73 -3.09 -14.53 5.98
CA ILE A 73 -2.46 -14.85 4.69
C ILE A 73 -3.28 -14.25 3.55
N LEU A 74 -4.61 -14.45 3.58
CA LEU A 74 -5.52 -13.84 2.62
C LEU A 74 -5.52 -12.33 2.74
N ARG A 75 -5.49 -11.79 3.95
CA ARG A 75 -5.41 -10.35 4.21
C ARG A 75 -4.16 -9.74 3.61
N GLN A 76 -2.99 -10.32 3.89
CA GLN A 76 -1.71 -9.86 3.34
C GLN A 76 -1.71 -9.91 1.81
N ARG A 77 -2.20 -10.99 1.22
CA ARG A 77 -2.26 -11.12 -0.24
C ARG A 77 -3.19 -10.08 -0.87
N THR A 78 -4.39 -9.92 -0.30
CA THR A 78 -5.37 -8.93 -0.76
C THR A 78 -4.80 -7.51 -0.66
N PHE A 79 -4.17 -7.19 0.48
CA PHE A 79 -3.46 -5.92 0.68
C PHE A 79 -2.41 -5.67 -0.41
N GLN A 80 -1.55 -6.64 -0.71
CA GLN A 80 -0.52 -6.51 -1.75
C GLN A 80 -1.11 -6.25 -3.13
N LEU A 81 -2.21 -6.93 -3.48
CA LEU A 81 -2.89 -6.75 -4.76
C LEU A 81 -3.49 -5.35 -4.87
N LEU A 82 -4.17 -4.87 -3.81
CA LEU A 82 -4.74 -3.53 -3.77
C LEU A 82 -3.68 -2.44 -3.87
N VAL A 83 -2.57 -2.57 -3.15
CA VAL A 83 -1.43 -1.64 -3.26
C VAL A 83 -0.84 -1.65 -4.67
N SER A 84 -0.71 -2.84 -5.29
CA SER A 84 -0.18 -2.96 -6.66
C SER A 84 -1.11 -2.31 -7.70
N ASP A 85 -2.41 -2.31 -7.44
CA ASP A 85 -3.44 -1.69 -8.27
C ASP A 85 -3.66 -0.20 -7.97
N GLY A 86 -3.02 0.33 -6.92
CA GLY A 86 -3.19 1.73 -6.48
C GLY A 86 -4.48 2.00 -5.67
N ARG A 87 -5.21 0.95 -5.27
CA ARG A 87 -6.44 1.02 -4.44
C ARG A 87 -6.10 1.22 -2.96
N PHE A 88 -5.41 2.32 -2.65
CA PHE A 88 -4.88 2.58 -1.30
C PHE A 88 -5.96 2.73 -0.22
N ASP A 89 -7.12 3.30 -0.57
CA ASP A 89 -8.23 3.48 0.38
C ASP A 89 -8.77 2.14 0.90
N GLU A 90 -8.84 1.13 0.03
CA GLU A 90 -9.25 -0.23 0.38
C GLU A 90 -8.11 -1.02 1.05
N ALA A 91 -6.85 -0.74 0.70
CA ALA A 91 -5.69 -1.38 1.31
C ALA A 91 -5.45 -0.94 2.76
N MET A 92 -5.75 0.32 3.08
CA MET A 92 -5.47 0.92 4.39
C MET A 92 -6.08 0.17 5.58
N PRO A 93 -7.39 -0.19 5.61
CA PRO A 93 -7.94 -0.97 6.71
C PRO A 93 -7.26 -2.34 6.84
N LEU A 94 -6.96 -3.01 5.72
CA LEU A 94 -6.26 -4.30 5.75
C LEU A 94 -4.86 -4.17 6.35
N ALA A 95 -4.14 -3.08 6.07
CA ALA A 95 -2.82 -2.82 6.64
C ALA A 95 -2.86 -2.64 8.17
N ARG A 96 -3.92 -1.98 8.69
CA ARG A 96 -4.11 -1.77 10.14
C ARG A 96 -4.36 -3.09 10.88
N ASP A 97 -5.10 -3.99 10.24
CA ASP A 97 -5.48 -5.27 10.84
C ASP A 97 -4.36 -6.33 10.78
N LEU A 98 -3.33 -6.13 9.96
CA LEU A 98 -2.19 -7.05 9.90
C LEU A 98 -1.38 -7.07 11.21
N PRO A 99 -0.96 -8.27 11.69
CA PRO A 99 -0.21 -8.41 12.93
C PRO A 99 1.07 -7.57 12.99
N SER A 100 1.37 -7.05 14.17
CA SER A 100 2.59 -6.27 14.43
C SER A 100 3.84 -7.15 14.48
N GLY A 101 5.03 -6.58 14.21
CA GLY A 101 6.31 -7.24 14.45
C GLY A 101 6.75 -8.31 13.43
N SER A 102 5.95 -8.62 12.41
CA SER A 102 6.38 -9.50 11.32
C SER A 102 7.03 -8.71 10.18
N ALA A 103 8.27 -9.10 9.85
CA ALA A 103 9.02 -8.63 8.69
C ALA A 103 8.24 -8.74 7.38
N ALA A 104 7.35 -9.73 7.26
CA ALA A 104 6.57 -9.98 6.05
C ALA A 104 5.58 -8.85 5.72
N TYR A 105 5.27 -7.97 6.69
CA TYR A 105 4.32 -6.88 6.54
C TYR A 105 5.00 -5.50 6.42
N GLY A 106 6.29 -5.45 6.06
CA GLY A 106 7.06 -4.20 5.90
C GLY A 106 6.36 -3.15 5.02
N VAL A 107 5.80 -3.55 3.87
CA VAL A 107 5.03 -2.67 2.98
C VAL A 107 3.79 -2.09 3.66
N ALA A 108 3.10 -2.88 4.50
CA ALA A 108 1.96 -2.41 5.27
C ALA A 108 2.39 -1.38 6.32
N ARG A 109 3.50 -1.63 7.01
CA ARG A 109 4.08 -0.68 7.98
C ARG A 109 4.52 0.62 7.30
N MET A 110 5.12 0.53 6.11
CA MET A 110 5.47 1.69 5.30
C MET A 110 4.22 2.50 4.91
N LEU A 111 3.17 1.86 4.40
CA LEU A 111 1.93 2.55 4.05
C LEU A 111 1.32 3.29 5.25
N LEU A 112 1.30 2.65 6.42
CA LEU A 112 0.79 3.24 7.66
C LEU A 112 1.67 4.40 8.15
N ALA A 113 2.98 4.34 7.94
CA ALA A 113 3.87 5.44 8.25
C ALA A 113 3.59 6.66 7.35
N LEU A 114 3.38 6.43 6.06
CA LEU A 114 3.04 7.49 5.11
C LEU A 114 1.67 8.12 5.40
N ASP A 115 0.68 7.32 5.83
CA ASP A 115 -0.62 7.81 6.32
C ASP A 115 -0.44 8.73 7.53
N ALA A 116 0.39 8.33 8.50
CA ALA A 116 0.69 9.13 9.68
C ALA A 116 1.43 10.43 9.34
N ILE A 117 2.41 10.39 8.41
CA ILE A 117 3.09 11.61 7.90
C ILE A 117 2.08 12.57 7.26
N LYS A 118 1.14 12.07 6.44
CA LYS A 118 0.08 12.89 5.83
C LYS A 118 -0.84 13.52 6.88
N ALA A 119 -1.08 12.82 7.98
CA ALA A 119 -1.86 13.31 9.11
C ALA A 119 -1.06 14.22 10.07
N HIS A 120 0.20 14.51 9.77
CA HIS A 120 1.14 15.23 10.64
C HIS A 120 1.42 14.53 11.99
N ASP A 121 1.10 13.23 12.11
CA ASP A 121 1.44 12.39 13.26
C ASP A 121 2.83 11.74 13.03
N TYR A 122 3.86 12.57 13.10
CA TYR A 122 5.22 12.16 12.82
C TYR A 122 5.77 11.17 13.86
N ALA A 123 5.30 11.22 15.10
CA ALA A 123 5.69 10.28 16.14
C ALA A 123 5.19 8.87 15.81
N ALA A 124 3.90 8.73 15.48
CA ALA A 124 3.36 7.45 15.04
C ALA A 124 4.05 6.95 13.77
N ALA A 125 4.40 7.84 12.83
CA ALA A 125 5.14 7.45 11.63
C ALA A 125 6.48 6.80 11.97
N LEU A 126 7.24 7.37 12.91
CA LEU A 126 8.52 6.80 13.35
C LEU A 126 8.35 5.42 13.98
N ASP A 127 7.34 5.24 14.85
CA ASP A 127 7.03 3.94 15.48
C ASP A 127 6.69 2.86 14.44
N ARG A 128 6.01 3.22 13.34
CA ARG A 128 5.74 2.30 12.24
C ARG A 128 7.00 1.97 11.45
N LEU A 129 7.84 2.96 11.17
CA LEU A 129 9.07 2.80 10.40
C LEU A 129 10.10 1.95 11.16
N ASP A 130 10.10 1.94 12.49
CA ASP A 130 10.99 1.09 13.29
C ASP A 130 10.68 -0.41 13.16
N GLN A 131 9.49 -0.76 12.68
CA GLN A 131 9.09 -2.15 12.40
C GLN A 131 9.45 -2.61 10.99
N VAL A 132 10.04 -1.75 10.16
CA VAL A 132 10.43 -2.07 8.77
C VAL A 132 11.87 -2.60 8.76
N VAL A 133 12.08 -3.79 8.19
CA VAL A 133 13.35 -4.55 8.25
C VAL A 133 14.50 -3.87 7.48
N GLY A 134 14.21 -2.91 6.58
CA GLY A 134 15.24 -2.09 5.92
C GLY A 134 16.03 -2.84 4.85
N THR A 135 15.46 -3.88 4.26
CA THR A 135 16.07 -4.70 3.20
C THR A 135 15.38 -4.51 1.85
N GLY A 136 16.10 -4.73 0.75
CA GLY A 136 15.52 -4.60 -0.59
C GLY A 136 15.03 -3.17 -0.86
N PHE A 137 13.77 -3.00 -1.25
CA PHE A 137 13.21 -1.67 -1.51
C PHE A 137 13.10 -0.79 -0.25
N ASP A 138 12.96 -1.42 0.92
CA ASP A 138 12.86 -0.70 2.20
C ASP A 138 14.17 -0.01 2.58
N SER A 139 15.33 -0.45 2.07
CA SER A 139 16.62 0.16 2.38
C SER A 139 16.74 1.58 1.83
N LEU A 140 15.99 1.91 0.77
CA LEU A 140 15.89 3.25 0.21
C LEU A 140 14.79 4.06 0.88
N LEU A 141 13.57 3.49 0.95
CA LEU A 141 12.40 4.25 1.38
C LEU A 141 12.36 4.53 2.88
N ARG A 142 12.80 3.58 3.73
CA ARG A 142 12.72 3.75 5.18
C ARG A 142 13.57 4.93 5.67
N PRO A 143 14.84 5.10 5.26
CA PRO A 143 15.63 6.28 5.63
C PRO A 143 14.99 7.60 5.20
N ILE A 144 14.46 7.66 3.97
CA ILE A 144 13.80 8.87 3.44
C ILE A 144 12.54 9.21 4.24
N ALA A 145 11.65 8.25 4.44
CA ALA A 145 10.42 8.46 5.21
C ALA A 145 10.71 8.85 6.66
N ARG A 146 11.74 8.24 7.27
CA ARG A 146 12.20 8.60 8.62
C ARG A 146 12.71 10.03 8.67
N ALA A 147 13.53 10.43 7.70
CA ALA A 147 14.08 11.78 7.63
C ALA A 147 12.97 12.83 7.54
N TRP A 148 11.95 12.62 6.70
CA TRP A 148 10.81 13.54 6.61
C TRP A 148 9.94 13.57 7.87
N ALA A 149 9.74 12.43 8.54
CA ALA A 149 9.05 12.42 9.83
C ALA A 149 9.83 13.21 10.90
N LEU A 150 11.16 13.07 10.95
CA LEU A 150 12.02 13.85 11.83
C LEU A 150 12.01 15.35 11.49
N ALA A 151 12.05 15.70 10.20
CA ALA A 151 11.94 17.08 9.74
C ALA A 151 10.60 17.71 10.15
N GLY A 152 9.49 16.96 10.05
CA GLY A 152 8.17 17.40 10.54
C GLY A 152 8.11 17.65 12.05
N LEU A 153 8.99 17.02 12.82
CA LEU A 153 9.20 17.28 14.25
C LEU A 153 10.22 18.40 14.53
N ALA A 154 10.64 19.14 13.51
CA ALA A 154 11.71 20.14 13.57
C ALA A 154 13.07 19.58 14.07
N ARG A 155 13.33 18.28 13.87
CA ARG A 155 14.58 17.59 14.23
C ARG A 155 15.49 17.45 13.00
N THR A 156 15.89 18.59 12.43
CA THR A 156 16.62 18.66 11.16
C THR A 156 17.94 17.86 11.17
N ASP A 157 18.75 17.99 12.22
CA ASP A 157 20.04 17.29 12.28
C ASP A 157 19.86 15.76 12.32
N GLU A 158 18.87 15.28 13.07
CA GLU A 158 18.54 13.85 13.11
C GLU A 158 17.95 13.36 11.78
N ALA A 159 17.19 14.22 11.09
CA ALA A 159 16.68 13.92 9.76
C ALA A 159 17.81 13.73 8.75
N LEU A 160 18.83 14.59 8.79
CA LEU A 160 20.02 14.47 7.96
C LEU A 160 20.84 13.23 8.31
N ALA A 161 21.04 12.95 9.60
CA ALA A 161 21.72 11.75 10.06
C ALA A 161 21.02 10.45 9.59
N ALA A 162 19.68 10.45 9.53
CA ALA A 162 18.92 9.31 9.02
C ALA A 162 19.20 9.02 7.53
N LEU A 163 19.65 10.01 6.75
CA LEU A 163 19.96 9.86 5.32
C LEU A 163 21.41 9.44 5.04
N GLU A 164 22.32 9.52 6.02
CA GLU A 164 23.74 9.18 5.84
C GLU A 164 23.95 7.74 5.36
N VAL A 165 23.05 6.83 5.73
CA VAL A 165 23.08 5.44 5.23
C VAL A 165 22.98 5.36 3.71
N LEU A 166 22.26 6.29 3.07
CA LEU A 166 22.12 6.37 1.62
C LEU A 166 23.35 7.01 0.99
N ASP A 167 23.94 8.02 1.63
CA ASP A 167 25.16 8.68 1.16
C ASP A 167 26.34 7.69 1.07
N ASN A 168 26.39 6.73 1.98
CA ASN A 168 27.39 5.66 2.02
C ASN A 168 27.12 4.50 1.03
N MET A 169 26.00 4.53 0.30
CA MET A 169 25.66 3.57 -0.75
C MET A 169 25.71 4.30 -2.10
N PRO A 170 26.81 4.21 -2.89
CA PRO A 170 27.02 5.08 -4.04
C PRO A 170 25.84 5.16 -5.03
N PRO A 171 25.16 4.05 -5.41
CA PRO A 171 23.98 4.11 -6.28
C PRO A 171 22.78 4.86 -5.70
N LEU A 172 22.69 4.97 -4.37
CA LEU A 172 21.58 5.59 -3.64
C LEU A 172 21.93 6.97 -3.08
N SER A 173 23.21 7.35 -3.09
CA SER A 173 23.70 8.62 -2.53
C SER A 173 23.03 9.86 -3.13
N VAL A 174 22.57 9.79 -4.38
CA VAL A 174 21.79 10.86 -5.00
C VAL A 174 20.50 11.16 -4.24
N PHE A 175 19.79 10.11 -3.77
CA PHE A 175 18.55 10.28 -3.01
C PHE A 175 18.80 10.85 -1.61
N GLY A 176 19.86 10.39 -0.94
CA GLY A 176 20.28 10.92 0.36
C GLY A 176 20.59 12.42 0.29
N ARG A 177 21.43 12.80 -0.67
CA ARG A 177 21.78 14.21 -0.90
C ARG A 177 20.58 15.06 -1.32
N GLU A 178 19.77 14.57 -2.24
CA GLU A 178 18.61 15.31 -2.72
C GLU A 178 17.59 15.55 -1.59
N HIS A 179 17.19 14.52 -0.86
CA HIS A 179 16.27 14.67 0.26
C HIS A 179 16.87 15.47 1.41
N GLY A 180 18.16 15.33 1.69
CA GLY A 180 18.84 16.12 2.70
C GLY A 180 18.77 17.60 2.39
N ALA A 181 18.96 17.97 1.12
CA ALA A 181 18.86 19.36 0.72
C ALA A 181 17.43 19.88 0.83
N LEU A 182 16.45 19.11 0.37
CA LEU A 182 15.03 19.49 0.50
C LEU A 182 14.62 19.70 1.97
N ILE A 183 15.16 18.90 2.89
CA ILE A 183 14.96 19.06 4.34
C ILE A 183 15.64 20.33 4.85
N GLN A 184 16.84 20.64 4.39
CA GLN A 184 17.54 21.89 4.72
C GLN A 184 16.78 23.11 4.19
N LEU A 185 16.27 23.06 2.95
CA LEU A 185 15.37 24.08 2.39
C LEU A 185 14.12 24.25 3.26
N TYR A 186 13.50 23.13 3.67
CA TYR A 186 12.31 23.14 4.55
C TYR A 186 12.61 23.77 5.92
N ALA A 187 13.80 23.52 6.48
CA ALA A 187 14.25 24.06 7.76
C ALA A 187 14.79 25.51 7.66
N GLY A 188 14.89 26.09 6.46
CA GLY A 188 15.46 27.42 6.24
C GLY A 188 16.99 27.50 6.27
N GLN A 189 17.68 26.36 6.16
CA GLN A 189 19.14 26.24 6.09
C GLN A 189 19.62 26.35 4.64
N TRP A 190 19.50 27.54 4.05
CA TRP A 190 19.67 27.74 2.60
C TRP A 190 21.10 27.50 2.12
N ASP A 191 22.10 28.07 2.80
CA ASP A 191 23.50 27.95 2.39
C ASP A 191 23.93 26.47 2.35
N ASP A 192 23.51 25.69 3.34
CA ASP A 192 23.80 24.26 3.41
C ASP A 192 23.04 23.47 2.34
N ALA A 193 21.79 23.83 2.08
CA ALA A 193 20.97 23.21 1.04
C ALA A 193 21.54 23.48 -0.36
N GLU A 194 21.98 24.71 -0.65
CA GLU A 194 22.62 25.08 -1.90
C GLU A 194 23.93 24.31 -2.09
N ALA A 195 24.78 24.26 -1.06
CA ALA A 195 26.02 23.50 -1.11
C ALA A 195 25.80 22.02 -1.44
N ARG A 196 24.66 21.44 -1.00
CA ARG A 196 24.28 20.07 -1.30
C ARG A 196 23.63 19.89 -2.68
N LEU A 197 22.82 20.85 -3.14
CA LEU A 197 22.09 20.77 -4.42
C LEU A 197 22.95 21.13 -5.63
N ARG A 198 23.81 22.14 -5.52
CA ARG A 198 24.59 22.65 -6.65
C ARG A 198 25.31 21.54 -7.42
N PRO A 199 26.06 20.62 -6.77
CA PRO A 199 26.76 19.56 -7.48
C PRO A 199 25.79 18.60 -8.20
N LEU A 200 24.60 18.34 -7.64
CA LEU A 200 23.59 17.47 -8.24
C LEU A 200 22.95 18.11 -9.47
N ILE A 201 22.72 19.43 -9.43
CA ILE A 201 22.17 20.20 -10.54
C ILE A 201 23.21 20.26 -11.67
N ASP A 202 24.46 20.61 -11.36
CA ASP A 202 25.54 20.74 -12.34
C ASP A 202 25.85 19.42 -13.03
N SER A 203 25.80 18.29 -12.30
CA SER A 203 25.99 16.95 -12.86
C SER A 203 24.72 16.36 -13.50
N ARG A 204 23.60 17.10 -13.52
CA ARG A 204 22.27 16.64 -13.96
C ARG A 204 21.79 15.35 -13.26
N ALA A 205 22.20 15.15 -12.01
CA ALA A 205 21.80 14.00 -11.20
C ALA A 205 20.55 14.29 -10.35
N ALA A 206 20.25 15.56 -10.08
CA ALA A 206 19.05 15.95 -9.33
C ALA A 206 17.76 15.56 -10.07
N SER A 207 16.69 15.25 -9.36
CA SER A 207 15.38 15.11 -9.99
C SER A 207 14.87 16.45 -10.55
N VAL A 208 14.04 16.37 -11.60
CA VAL A 208 13.42 17.54 -12.20
C VAL A 208 12.59 18.34 -11.19
N ARG A 209 11.95 17.64 -10.25
CA ARG A 209 11.19 18.27 -9.16
C ARG A 209 12.10 19.11 -8.28
N THR A 210 13.25 18.59 -7.89
CA THR A 210 14.20 19.30 -7.04
C THR A 210 14.77 20.54 -7.73
N VAL A 211 15.08 20.44 -9.02
CA VAL A 211 15.51 21.59 -9.83
C VAL A 211 14.42 22.66 -9.88
N HIS A 212 13.17 22.25 -10.09
CA HIS A 212 12.01 23.15 -10.04
C HIS A 212 11.88 23.83 -8.67
N ASP A 213 11.95 23.08 -7.58
CA ASP A 213 11.75 23.61 -6.23
C ASP A 213 12.88 24.58 -5.84
N TYR A 214 14.12 24.28 -6.25
CA TYR A 214 15.27 25.16 -6.10
C TYR A 214 15.12 26.46 -6.92
N ALA A 215 14.72 26.37 -8.19
CA ALA A 215 14.47 27.55 -9.01
C ALA A 215 13.30 28.41 -8.49
N ALA A 216 12.23 27.77 -8.02
CA ALA A 216 11.11 28.46 -7.40
C ALA A 216 11.55 29.20 -6.12
N TRP A 217 12.50 28.63 -5.38
CA TRP A 217 13.09 29.30 -4.23
C TRP A 217 13.96 30.50 -4.62
N LEU A 218 14.89 30.35 -5.57
CA LEU A 218 15.72 31.44 -6.11
C LEU A 218 14.85 32.62 -6.56
N SER A 219 13.75 32.32 -7.25
CA SER A 219 12.77 33.32 -7.70
C SER A 219 12.16 34.11 -6.53
N ARG A 220 11.74 33.44 -5.45
CA ARG A 220 11.20 34.10 -4.24
C ARG A 220 12.22 34.99 -3.51
N HIS A 221 13.52 34.78 -3.75
CA HIS A 221 14.61 35.53 -3.13
C HIS A 221 15.26 36.56 -4.08
N GLY A 222 14.60 36.87 -5.21
CA GLY A 222 15.06 37.91 -6.14
C GLY A 222 16.14 37.45 -7.12
N GLN A 223 16.57 36.19 -7.08
CA GLN A 223 17.55 35.61 -8.00
C GLN A 223 16.89 35.06 -9.27
N MET A 224 16.04 35.86 -9.93
CA MET A 224 15.26 35.41 -11.09
C MET A 224 16.14 34.96 -12.27
N THR A 225 17.22 35.69 -12.56
CA THR A 225 18.15 35.35 -13.64
C THR A 225 18.78 33.97 -13.44
N GLU A 226 19.15 33.66 -12.20
CA GLU A 226 19.73 32.37 -11.84
C GLU A 226 18.69 31.24 -11.85
N ALA A 227 17.47 31.52 -11.35
CA ALA A 227 16.36 30.58 -11.40
C ALA A 227 16.07 30.10 -12.83
N LEU A 228 16.08 31.02 -13.81
CA LEU A 228 15.89 30.69 -15.22
C LEU A 228 17.09 29.89 -15.79
N ALA A 229 18.31 30.31 -15.48
CA ALA A 229 19.52 29.62 -15.94
C ALA A 229 19.59 28.16 -15.44
N VAL A 230 19.11 27.89 -14.23
CA VAL A 230 19.03 26.52 -13.67
C VAL A 230 17.96 25.67 -14.39
N LEU A 231 16.84 26.26 -14.80
CA LEU A 231 15.74 25.55 -15.45
C LEU A 231 15.98 25.26 -16.93
N GLU A 232 16.64 26.18 -17.64
CA GLU A 232 16.79 26.14 -19.11
C GLU A 232 17.33 24.80 -19.64
N PRO A 233 18.41 24.21 -19.10
CA PRO A 233 18.91 22.91 -19.56
C PRO A 233 17.92 21.74 -19.39
N TRP A 234 16.98 21.87 -18.46
CA TRP A 234 15.99 20.85 -18.15
C TRP A 234 14.73 20.96 -19.01
N LEU A 235 14.40 22.18 -19.46
CA LEU A 235 13.27 22.44 -20.36
C LEU A 235 13.54 21.92 -21.77
N GLU A 236 14.77 22.07 -22.27
CA GLU A 236 15.17 21.57 -23.59
C GLU A 236 15.08 20.04 -23.70
N GLY A 237 15.32 19.32 -22.60
CA GLY A 237 15.25 17.86 -22.54
C GLY A 237 13.90 17.28 -22.11
N ASN A 238 12.99 18.09 -21.53
CA ASN A 238 11.74 17.61 -20.94
C ASN A 238 10.54 18.50 -21.31
N PRO A 239 9.95 18.34 -22.51
CA PRO A 239 8.83 19.15 -22.98
C PRO A 239 7.59 19.14 -22.06
N ARG A 240 7.39 18.05 -21.30
CA ARG A 240 6.32 17.94 -20.28
C ARG A 240 6.54 18.86 -19.07
N LEU A 241 7.77 19.22 -18.77
CA LEU A 241 8.07 20.16 -17.69
C LEU A 241 7.69 21.59 -18.08
N ALA A 242 7.92 21.95 -19.35
CA ALA A 242 7.51 23.26 -19.89
C ALA A 242 5.99 23.47 -19.78
N THR A 243 5.18 22.42 -20.00
CA THR A 243 3.73 22.49 -19.83
C THR A 243 3.30 22.59 -18.36
N LEU A 244 3.98 21.89 -17.45
CA LEU A 244 3.69 21.94 -16.00
C LEU A 244 3.94 23.33 -15.40
N LEU A 245 4.99 24.02 -15.87
CA LEU A 245 5.28 25.38 -15.47
C LEU A 245 4.28 26.39 -16.04
N ALA A 246 3.82 26.19 -17.28
CA ALA A 246 2.85 27.06 -17.93
C ALA A 246 1.44 27.02 -17.31
N ASP A 247 1.05 25.89 -16.72
CA ASP A 247 -0.26 25.72 -16.07
C ASP A 247 -0.30 26.24 -14.62
N ARG A 248 0.85 26.50 -13.98
CA ARG A 248 0.90 26.98 -12.58
C ARG A 248 0.47 28.44 -12.42
N ASP A 249 0.51 29.21 -13.50
CA ASP A 249 0.18 30.64 -13.53
C ASP A 249 -1.27 30.92 -14.03
N ARG A 250 -2.13 29.89 -14.05
CA ARG A 250 -3.59 29.99 -14.30
C ARG A 250 -4.39 29.68 -13.05
#